data_AF-A0A251XJE4-F1
#
_entry.id   AF-A0A251XJE4-F1
#
_cell.length_a   1.000
_cell.length_b   1.000
_cell.length_c   1.000
_cell.angle_alpha   90.00
_cell.angle_beta   90.00
_cell.angle_gamma   90.00
#
_symmetry.space_group_name_H-M   'P 1'
#
loop_
_entity.id
_entity.type
_entity.pdbx_description
1 polymer ?
#
loop_
_entity_poly.entity_id
_entity_poly.type
_entity_poly.pdbx_seq_one_letter_code
_entity_poly.pdbx_strand_id
1 'polypeptide(L)'
;MRVVVVVGIVSLLLPGVVTMVRVGASTADMACADFVEYERPDSPSYEVRFQLFGPGVMGYECYTKYAFGGDEHIVSLGLIPSGRVAREVVERNSRD
;
A
#
# COMPACT_ATOMS: atom_id res chain seq x y z
N MET A 1 17.01 7.42 -35.09
CA MET A 1 17.81 7.76 -33.88
C MET A 1 16.97 8.04 -32.64
N ARG A 2 15.96 8.94 -32.67
CA ARG A 2 15.16 9.28 -31.47
C ARG A 2 14.34 8.12 -30.86
N VAL A 3 13.77 7.25 -31.70
CA VAL A 3 12.95 6.11 -31.24
C VAL A 3 13.77 5.10 -30.43
N VAL A 4 14.99 4.79 -30.88
CA VAL A 4 15.89 3.85 -30.21
C VAL A 4 16.27 4.36 -28.81
N VAL A 5 16.48 5.67 -28.67
CA VAL A 5 16.77 6.30 -27.38
C VAL A 5 15.57 6.19 -26.43
N VAL A 6 14.36 6.47 -26.91
CA VAL A 6 13.14 6.36 -26.08
C VAL A 6 12.91 4.93 -25.61
N VAL A 7 13.06 3.94 -26.50
CA VAL A 7 12.94 2.52 -26.14
C VAL A 7 14.01 2.11 -25.11
N GLY A 8 15.25 2.57 -25.28
CA GLY A 8 16.33 2.37 -24.32
C GLY A 8 15.97 2.89 -22.93
N ILE A 9 15.49 4.14 -22.84
CA ILE A 9 15.09 4.77 -21.58
C ILE A 9 13.93 4.01 -20.94
N VAL A 10 12.90 3.66 -21.70
CA VAL A 10 11.74 2.92 -21.17
C VAL A 10 12.17 1.55 -20.64
N SER A 11 13.05 0.85 -21.35
CA SER A 11 13.57 -0.45 -20.90
C SER A 11 14.42 -0.34 -19.62
N LEU A 12 15.10 0.79 -19.41
CA LEU A 12 15.87 1.05 -18.19
C LEU A 12 14.97 1.43 -17.01
N LEU A 13 13.89 2.18 -17.26
CA LEU A 13 12.97 2.65 -16.21
C LEU A 13 11.96 1.58 -15.77
N LEU A 14 11.51 0.72 -16.70
CA LEU A 14 10.57 -0.36 -16.43
C LEU A 14 10.93 -1.21 -15.19
N PRO A 15 12.15 -1.77 -15.08
CA PRO A 15 12.51 -2.55 -13.90
C PRO A 15 12.54 -1.71 -12.62
N GLY A 16 12.93 -0.43 -12.71
CA GLY A 16 12.95 0.49 -11.56
C GLY A 16 11.55 0.73 -10.99
N VAL A 17 10.58 1.05 -11.87
CA VAL A 17 9.18 1.28 -11.46
C VAL A 17 8.55 0.00 -10.91
N VAL A 18 8.77 -1.15 -11.55
CA VAL A 18 8.25 -2.44 -11.07
C VAL A 18 8.81 -2.77 -9.68
N THR A 19 10.09 -2.47 -9.45
CA THR A 19 10.72 -2.69 -8.14
C THR A 19 10.12 -1.78 -7.07
N MET A 20 9.94 -0.49 -7.37
CA MET A 20 9.29 0.45 -6.44
C MET A 20 7.88 -0.01 -6.06
N VAL A 21 7.07 -0.42 -7.03
CA VAL A 21 5.70 -0.89 -6.76
C VAL A 21 5.72 -2.19 -5.95
N ARG A 22 6.61 -3.14 -6.26
CA ARG A 22 6.72 -4.40 -5.49
C ARG A 22 7.11 -4.17 -4.04
N VAL A 23 8.08 -3.28 -3.79
CA VAL A 23 8.51 -2.94 -2.44
C VAL A 23 7.35 -2.27 -1.69
N GLY A 24 6.68 -1.30 -2.30
CA GLY A 24 5.51 -0.65 -1.72
C GLY A 24 4.40 -1.65 -1.38
N ALA A 25 4.09 -2.58 -2.29
CA ALA A 25 3.09 -3.61 -2.04
C ALA A 25 3.47 -4.53 -0.88
N SER A 26 4.73 -4.96 -0.80
CA SER A 26 5.21 -5.80 0.31
C SER A 26 5.16 -5.08 1.65
N THR A 27 5.49 -3.79 1.69
CA THR A 27 5.40 -2.98 2.92
C THR A 27 3.94 -2.73 3.31
N ALA A 28 3.06 -2.47 2.33
CA ALA A 28 1.64 -2.30 2.56
C ALA A 28 0.98 -3.58 3.09
N ASP A 29 1.40 -4.75 2.62
CA ASP A 29 0.93 -6.06 3.11
C ASP A 29 1.22 -6.22 4.61
N MET A 30 2.48 -6.01 5.01
CA MET A 30 2.89 -6.07 6.41
C MET A 30 2.14 -5.06 7.29
N ALA A 31 1.96 -3.84 6.79
CA ALA A 31 1.23 -2.80 7.51
C ALA A 31 -0.27 -3.12 7.63
N CYS A 32 -0.89 -3.61 6.56
CA CYS A 32 -2.28 -4.05 6.57
C CYS A 32 -2.52 -5.20 7.56
N ALA A 33 -1.63 -6.19 7.61
CA ALA A 33 -1.74 -7.30 8.55
C ALA A 33 -1.83 -6.79 9.99
N ASP A 34 -0.95 -5.85 10.36
CA ASP A 34 -0.98 -5.18 11.66
C ASP A 34 -2.32 -4.45 11.85
N PHE A 35 -2.69 -3.54 10.94
CA PHE A 35 -3.95 -2.76 11.05
C PHE A 35 -5.20 -3.64 11.19
N VAL A 36 -5.32 -4.70 10.39
CA VAL A 36 -6.45 -5.65 10.41
C VAL A 36 -6.52 -6.35 11.76
N GLU A 37 -5.39 -6.84 12.31
CA GLU A 37 -5.35 -7.55 13.59
C GLU A 37 -5.89 -6.70 14.75
N TYR A 38 -5.72 -5.39 14.69
CA TYR A 38 -6.20 -4.48 15.73
C TYR A 38 -7.62 -3.97 15.49
N GLU A 39 -7.94 -3.58 14.27
CA GLU A 39 -9.24 -2.95 13.99
C GLU A 39 -10.35 -4.00 13.82
N ARG A 40 -10.00 -5.15 13.22
CA ARG A 40 -10.92 -6.26 12.88
C ARG A 40 -10.23 -7.63 13.03
N PRO A 41 -9.94 -8.07 14.27
CA PRO A 41 -9.34 -9.38 14.54
C PRO A 41 -10.23 -10.57 14.11
N ASP A 42 -11.51 -10.30 13.87
CA ASP A 42 -12.53 -11.25 13.40
C ASP A 42 -12.51 -11.44 11.87
N SER A 43 -11.72 -10.67 11.12
CA SER A 43 -11.63 -10.80 9.66
C SER A 43 -10.83 -12.05 9.27
N PRO A 44 -11.39 -12.97 8.46
CA PRO A 44 -10.71 -14.21 8.08
C PRO A 44 -9.58 -13.98 7.07
N SER A 45 -9.63 -12.88 6.33
CA SER A 45 -8.59 -12.51 5.36
C SER A 45 -8.60 -11.00 5.08
N TYR A 46 -7.53 -10.50 4.51
CA TYR A 46 -7.41 -9.11 4.07
C TYR A 46 -6.85 -9.07 2.65
N GLU A 47 -7.07 -7.96 1.96
CA GLU A 47 -6.54 -7.71 0.62
C GLU A 47 -5.98 -6.30 0.53
N VAL A 48 -4.76 -6.20 0.02
CA VAL A 48 -4.06 -4.94 -0.20
C VAL A 48 -4.05 -4.64 -1.68
N ARG A 49 -4.51 -3.44 -2.07
CA ARG A 49 -4.53 -3.04 -3.48
C ARG A 49 -4.01 -1.63 -3.67
N PHE A 50 -3.17 -1.46 -4.68
CA PHE A 50 -2.81 -0.13 -5.15
C PHE A 50 -3.96 0.45 -5.97
N GLN A 51 -4.53 1.56 -5.52
CA GLN A 51 -5.56 2.31 -6.24
C GLN A 51 -5.08 3.72 -6.51
N LEU A 52 -5.09 4.12 -7.80
CA LEU A 52 -4.82 5.50 -8.21
C LEU A 52 -6.04 6.42 -8.05
N PHE A 53 -7.22 5.86 -7.78
CA PHE A 53 -8.48 6.60 -7.58
C PHE A 53 -9.29 5.96 -6.45
N GLY A 54 -8.64 5.78 -5.29
CA GLY A 54 -9.26 5.19 -4.09
C GLY A 54 -9.87 6.24 -3.14
N PRO A 55 -10.45 5.80 -2.01
CA PRO A 55 -10.93 6.70 -0.95
C PRO A 55 -9.86 7.70 -0.47
N GLY A 56 -8.59 7.29 -0.44
CA GLY A 56 -7.45 8.17 -0.12
C GLY A 56 -6.76 8.81 -1.32
N VAL A 57 -7.50 9.04 -2.42
CA VAL A 57 -7.04 9.55 -3.73
C VAL A 57 -6.02 8.67 -4.45
N MET A 58 -4.78 8.54 -3.95
CA MET A 58 -3.71 7.76 -4.58
C MET A 58 -2.89 7.01 -3.53
N GLY A 59 -2.90 5.67 -3.58
CA GLY A 59 -2.11 4.89 -2.65
C GLY A 59 -2.46 3.42 -2.56
N TYR A 60 -1.84 2.77 -1.58
CA TYR A 60 -2.23 1.43 -1.15
C TYR A 60 -3.44 1.53 -0.22
N GLU A 61 -4.47 0.77 -0.56
CA GLU A 61 -5.72 0.70 0.16
C GLU A 61 -5.85 -0.69 0.80
N CYS A 62 -6.28 -0.73 2.05
CA CYS A 62 -6.49 -1.95 2.82
C CYS A 62 -7.98 -2.29 2.87
N TYR A 63 -8.32 -3.53 2.51
CA TYR A 63 -9.67 -4.05 2.62
C TYR A 63 -9.71 -5.33 3.44
N THR A 64 -10.74 -5.53 4.26
CA THR A 64 -11.06 -6.87 4.77
C THR A 64 -11.71 -7.67 3.65
N LYS A 65 -11.48 -8.99 3.66
CA LYS A 65 -12.20 -9.91 2.77
C LYS A 65 -13.11 -10.81 3.57
N TYR A 66 -14.42 -10.61 3.40
CA TYR A 66 -15.45 -11.47 3.96
C TYR A 66 -16.03 -12.39 2.88
N ALA A 67 -16.11 -13.69 3.16
CA ALA A 67 -16.54 -14.71 2.19
C ALA A 67 -17.96 -14.51 1.62
N PHE A 68 -18.83 -13.74 2.29
CA PHE A 68 -20.25 -13.59 1.92
C PHE A 68 -20.81 -12.16 2.02
N GLY A 69 -19.98 -11.14 2.31
CA GLY A 69 -20.47 -9.84 2.82
C GLY A 69 -19.94 -8.56 2.17
N GLY A 70 -19.04 -8.67 1.17
CA GLY A 70 -18.41 -7.51 0.52
C GLY A 70 -17.10 -7.09 1.21
N ASP A 71 -16.22 -6.46 0.43
CA ASP A 71 -14.92 -5.98 0.89
C ASP A 71 -15.11 -4.66 1.66
N GLU A 72 -14.72 -4.59 2.93
CA GLU A 72 -14.83 -3.36 3.74
C GLU A 72 -13.50 -2.62 3.75
N HIS A 73 -13.53 -1.32 3.44
CA HIS A 73 -12.34 -0.48 3.49
C HIS A 73 -11.95 -0.19 4.95
N ILE A 74 -10.72 -0.55 5.33
CA ILE A 74 -10.23 -0.32 6.69
C ILE A 74 -9.45 0.99 6.76
N VAL A 75 -8.41 1.09 5.94
CA VAL A 75 -7.44 2.17 6.03
C VAL A 75 -6.76 2.41 4.68
N SER A 76 -6.52 3.69 4.41
CA SER A 76 -5.74 4.15 3.28
C SER A 76 -4.30 4.41 3.74
N LEU A 77 -3.35 3.60 3.26
CA LEU A 77 -1.93 3.70 3.63
C LEU A 77 -1.18 4.74 2.80
N GLY A 78 -1.80 5.24 1.72
CA GLY A 78 -1.20 6.24 0.83
C GLY A 78 -0.11 5.67 -0.09
N LEU A 79 0.64 6.56 -0.75
CA LEU A 79 1.66 6.19 -1.74
C LEU A 79 2.88 5.52 -1.10
N ILE A 80 3.25 5.95 0.11
CA ILE A 80 4.33 5.38 0.90
C ILE A 80 3.69 4.70 2.12
N PRO A 81 3.42 3.40 2.03
CA PRO A 81 2.78 2.68 3.12
C PRO A 81 3.74 2.62 4.31
N SER A 82 3.25 3.05 5.48
CA SER A 82 3.96 2.96 6.74
C SER A 82 3.19 2.07 7.71
N GLY A 83 3.93 1.27 8.49
CA GLY A 83 3.33 0.44 9.53
C GLY A 83 2.78 1.30 10.69
N ARG A 84 1.81 0.75 11.42
CA ARG A 84 1.18 1.47 12.54
C ARG A 84 2.20 1.88 13.61
N VAL A 85 3.16 1.00 13.91
CA VAL A 85 4.28 1.27 14.83
C VAL A 85 5.09 2.51 14.42
N ALA A 86 5.36 2.69 13.12
CA ALA A 86 6.07 3.87 12.64
C ALA A 86 5.24 5.15 12.86
N ARG A 87 3.92 5.09 12.70
CA ARG A 87 3.02 6.22 12.96
C ARG A 87 3.00 6.60 14.44
N GLU A 88 2.90 5.61 15.33
CA GLU A 88 2.89 5.85 16.78
C GLU A 88 4.20 6.51 17.25
N VAL A 89 5.35 6.06 16.74
CA VAL A 89 6.65 6.66 17.07
C VAL A 89 6.74 8.11 16.60
N VAL A 90 6.26 8.42 15.39
CA VAL A 90 6.25 9.79 14.86
C VAL A 90 5.31 10.69 15.66
N GLU A 91 4.11 10.22 16.01
CA GLU A 91 3.16 10.97 16.83
C GLU A 91 3.70 11.25 18.24
N ARG A 92 4.37 10.26 18.85
CA ARG A 92 5.02 10.39 20.15
C ARG A 92 6.14 11.43 20.10
N ASN A 93 7.04 11.32 19.13
CA ASN A 93 8.17 12.25 18.97
C ASN A 93 7.70 13.68 18.64
N SER A 94 6.54 13.85 17.99
CA SER A 94 5.98 15.18 17.74
C SER A 94 5.35 15.83 18.99
N ARG A 95 5.13 15.07 20.07
CA ARG A 95 4.51 15.57 21.30
C ARG A 95 5.55 16.05 22.33
N ASP A 96 6.78 15.58 22.21
CA ASP A 96 7.94 16.00 23.01
C ASP A 96 8.58 17.28 22.43
#